data_AF-A0A932BQH5-F1
#
_entry.id   AF-A0A932BQH5-F1
#
_cell.length_a   1.000
_cell.length_b   1.000
_cell.length_c   1.000
_cell.angle_alpha   90.00
_cell.angle_beta   90.00
_cell.angle_gamma   90.00
#
_symmetry.space_group_name_H-M   'P 1'
#
loop_
_entity.id
_entity.type
_entity.pdbx_description
1 polymer ?
#
loop_
_entity_poly.entity_id
_entity_poly.type
_entity_poly.pdbx_seq_one_letter_code
_entity_poly.pdbx_strand_id
1 'polypeptide(L)'
;MDIGAILLLLALLLGIGLYLAAPLMNNRARRDREESQETSSLMAERDRVVNSLQELDFDFKLGKIPEEDYPIQRAELLQKGAGILKKLDALTPASPFGPDAEARLEKAAAHDPDSAPAKDEPLSDDKIESMLAARRKTRASKSAGFCPRCGKPVQITDQFCPACGKGLQ
;
A
#
# COMPACT_ATOMS: atom_id res chain seq x y z
N MET A 1 -7.78 60.64 -5.20
CA MET A 1 -6.49 59.93 -5.08
C MET A 1 -6.46 58.89 -6.18
N ASP A 2 -5.48 59.01 -7.06
CA ASP A 2 -5.48 58.42 -8.40
C ASP A 2 -5.43 56.89 -8.34
N ILE A 3 -6.51 56.25 -8.79
CA ILE A 3 -6.64 54.79 -8.93
C ILE A 3 -5.44 54.21 -9.71
N GLY A 4 -4.93 54.96 -10.69
CA GLY A 4 -3.74 54.58 -11.46
C GLY A 4 -2.48 54.45 -10.60
N ALA A 5 -2.28 55.31 -9.59
CA ALA A 5 -1.13 55.22 -8.70
C ALA A 5 -1.20 53.99 -7.79
N ILE A 6 -2.41 53.63 -7.33
CA ILE A 6 -2.64 52.44 -6.49
C ILE A 6 -2.37 51.16 -7.30
N LEU A 7 -2.84 51.08 -8.55
CA LEU A 7 -2.60 49.93 -9.41
C LEU A 7 -1.11 49.76 -9.77
N LEU A 8 -0.40 50.86 -10.03
CA LEU A 8 1.06 50.82 -10.28
C LEU A 8 1.83 50.30 -9.06
N LEU A 9 1.48 50.79 -7.87
CA LEU A 9 2.14 50.38 -6.63
C LEU A 9 1.87 48.90 -6.32
N LEU A 10 0.64 48.43 -6.55
CA LEU A 10 0.29 47.02 -6.40
C LEU A 10 1.05 46.12 -7.39
N ALA A 11 1.10 46.50 -8.67
CA ALA A 11 1.84 45.75 -9.69
C ALA A 11 3.33 45.67 -9.36
N LEU A 12 3.93 46.76 -8.89
CA LEU A 12 5.33 46.80 -8.47
C LEU A 12 5.58 45.89 -7.26
N LEU A 13 4.74 45.96 -6.23
CA LEU A 13 4.84 45.09 -5.05
C LEU A 13 4.72 43.61 -5.43
N LEU A 14 3.78 43.28 -6.32
CA LEU A 14 3.55 41.90 -6.76
C LEU A 14 4.75 41.37 -7.57
N GLY A 15 5.32 42.19 -8.45
CA GLY A 15 6.54 41.85 -9.18
C GLY A 15 7.75 41.63 -8.26
N ILE A 16 7.97 42.50 -7.27
CA ILE A 16 9.05 42.35 -6.28
C ILE A 16 8.82 41.10 -5.42
N GLY A 17 7.58 40.88 -4.96
CA GLY A 17 7.21 39.70 -4.19
C GLY A 17 7.48 38.40 -4.95
N LEU A 18 7.11 38.34 -6.22
CA LEU A 18 7.40 37.18 -7.08
C LEU A 18 8.90 37.00 -7.32
N TYR A 19 9.66 38.08 -7.55
CA TYR A 19 11.11 38.00 -7.74
C TYR A 19 11.83 37.47 -6.51
N LEU A 20 11.40 37.86 -5.31
CA LEU A 20 11.93 37.35 -4.05
C LEU A 20 11.46 35.92 -3.72
N ALA A 21 10.25 35.53 -4.15
CA ALA A 21 9.72 34.18 -3.95
C ALA A 21 10.30 33.13 -4.92
N ALA A 22 10.65 33.55 -6.14
CA ALA A 22 11.22 32.70 -7.18
C ALA A 22 12.45 31.88 -6.74
N PRO A 23 13.49 32.44 -6.08
CA PRO A 23 14.64 31.65 -5.63
C PRO A 23 14.25 30.59 -4.59
N LEU A 24 13.26 30.86 -3.74
CA LEU A 24 12.80 29.92 -2.73
C LEU A 24 12.05 28.74 -3.34
N MET A 25 11.18 29.01 -4.33
CA MET A 25 10.40 27.98 -5.03
C MET A 25 11.26 27.10 -5.93
N ASN A 26 12.24 27.70 -6.63
CA ASN A 26 13.17 26.96 -7.48
C ASN A 26 14.10 26.05 -6.66
N ASN A 27 14.51 26.49 -5.48
CA ASN A 27 15.35 25.68 -4.59
C ASN A 27 14.58 24.48 -4.01
N ARG A 28 13.27 24.66 -3.72
CA ARG A 28 12.40 23.56 -3.29
C ARG A 28 12.18 22.54 -4.41
N ALA A 29 11.83 22.99 -5.62
CA ALA A 29 11.66 22.12 -6.77
C ALA A 29 12.94 21.35 -7.13
N ARG A 30 14.12 21.97 -6.94
CA ARG A 30 15.40 21.30 -7.14
C ARG A 30 15.67 20.22 -6.10
N ARG A 31 15.39 20.48 -4.81
CA ARG A 31 15.49 19.46 -3.75
C ARG A 31 14.56 18.28 -3.98
N ASP A 32 13.29 18.55 -4.32
CA ASP A 32 12.31 17.49 -4.60
C ASP A 32 12.77 16.61 -5.78
N ARG A 33 13.42 17.22 -6.79
CA ARG A 33 13.99 16.50 -7.94
C ARG A 33 15.21 15.67 -7.56
N GLU A 34 16.11 16.20 -6.71
CA GLU A 34 17.28 15.48 -6.20
C GLU A 34 16.84 14.27 -5.34
N GLU A 35 15.88 14.45 -4.44
CA GLU A 35 15.30 13.37 -3.61
C GLU A 35 14.59 12.30 -4.46
N SER A 36 13.84 12.72 -5.50
CA SER A 36 13.23 11.80 -6.47
C SER A 36 14.27 10.99 -7.25
N GLN A 37 15.44 11.57 -7.52
CA GLN A 37 16.53 10.88 -8.22
C GLN A 37 17.25 9.89 -7.30
N GLU A 38 17.48 10.25 -6.04
CA GLU A 38 18.07 9.37 -5.02
C GLU A 38 17.16 8.18 -4.69
N THR A 39 15.85 8.39 -4.56
CA THR A 39 14.89 7.30 -4.35
C THR A 39 14.86 6.36 -5.56
N SER A 40 14.85 6.90 -6.78
CA SER A 40 14.90 6.10 -8.01
C SER A 40 16.19 5.26 -8.13
N SER A 41 17.34 5.81 -7.76
CA SER A 41 18.61 5.07 -7.81
C SER A 41 18.63 3.94 -6.78
N LEU A 42 18.17 4.19 -5.55
CA LEU A 42 18.06 3.16 -4.51
C LEU A 42 17.05 2.06 -4.87
N MET A 43 15.95 2.41 -5.53
CA MET A 43 14.99 1.42 -6.04
C MET A 43 15.65 0.49 -7.08
N ALA A 44 16.46 1.04 -7.99
CA ALA A 44 17.19 0.24 -8.96
C ALA A 44 18.25 -0.66 -8.29
N GLU A 45 18.91 -0.19 -7.23
CA GLU A 45 19.85 -1.01 -6.45
C GLU A 45 19.14 -2.16 -5.74
N ARG A 46 17.97 -1.92 -5.13
CA ARG A 46 17.14 -2.99 -4.55
C ARG A 46 16.82 -4.05 -5.58
N ASP A 47 16.34 -3.65 -6.76
CA ASP A 47 15.93 -4.60 -7.80
C ASP A 47 17.12 -5.44 -8.30
N ARG A 48 18.32 -4.84 -8.36
CA ARG A 48 19.58 -5.58 -8.64
C ARG A 48 19.89 -6.63 -7.58
N VAL A 49 19.79 -6.28 -6.30
CA VAL A 49 20.07 -7.23 -5.19
C VAL A 49 19.03 -8.36 -5.14
N VAL A 50 17.76 -8.05 -5.41
CA VAL A 50 16.71 -9.06 -5.51
C VAL A 50 17.00 -10.03 -6.66
N ASN A 51 17.38 -9.50 -7.82
CA ASN A 51 17.72 -10.34 -8.96
C ASN A 51 18.96 -11.21 -8.68
N SER A 52 19.99 -10.68 -8.01
CA SER A 52 21.18 -11.46 -7.66
C SER A 52 20.90 -12.54 -6.61
N LEU A 53 20.01 -12.28 -5.65
CA LEU A 53 19.53 -13.31 -4.72
C LEU A 53 18.79 -14.43 -5.46
N GLN A 54 17.93 -14.06 -6.40
CA GLN A 54 17.18 -15.02 -7.19
C GLN A 54 18.10 -15.88 -8.07
N GLU A 55 19.11 -15.27 -8.70
CA GLU A 55 20.13 -15.99 -9.48
C GLU A 55 20.96 -16.94 -8.61
N LEU A 56 21.40 -16.49 -7.43
CA LEU A 56 22.10 -17.34 -6.45
C LEU A 56 21.25 -18.55 -6.03
N ASP A 57 19.97 -18.33 -5.72
CA ASP A 57 19.04 -19.40 -5.35
C ASP A 57 18.81 -20.39 -6.51
N PHE A 58 18.80 -19.91 -7.75
CA PHE A 58 18.71 -20.79 -8.92
C PHE A 58 19.99 -21.60 -9.13
N ASP A 59 21.16 -20.97 -9.04
CA ASP A 59 22.44 -21.65 -9.22
C ASP A 59 22.68 -22.71 -8.15
N PHE A 60 22.25 -22.45 -6.91
CA PHE A 60 22.23 -23.46 -5.85
C PHE A 60 21.29 -24.62 -6.17
N LYS A 61 20.05 -24.35 -6.60
CA LYS A 61 19.09 -25.40 -7.00
C LYS A 61 19.57 -26.23 -8.20
N LEU A 62 20.36 -25.63 -9.08
CA LEU A 62 20.98 -26.28 -10.23
C LEU A 62 22.27 -27.04 -9.85
N GLY A 63 22.70 -26.98 -8.58
CA GLY A 63 23.90 -27.65 -8.10
C GLY A 63 25.21 -27.03 -8.60
N LYS A 64 25.19 -25.78 -9.09
CA LYS A 64 26.42 -25.07 -9.53
C LYS A 64 27.23 -24.53 -8.35
N ILE A 65 26.58 -24.34 -7.20
CA ILE A 65 27.17 -23.76 -6.00
C ILE A 65 27.15 -24.80 -4.89
N PRO A 66 28.29 -25.04 -4.20
CA PRO A 66 28.35 -25.97 -3.09
C PRO A 66 27.59 -25.46 -1.86
N GLU A 67 27.10 -26.39 -1.02
CA GLU A 67 26.31 -26.10 0.18
C GLU A 67 27.08 -25.27 1.24
N GLU A 68 28.41 -25.33 1.24
CA GLU A 68 29.25 -24.51 2.12
C GLU A 68 29.26 -23.01 1.75
N ASP A 69 29.20 -22.67 0.46
CA ASP A 69 29.38 -21.28 -0.01
C ASP A 69 28.05 -20.53 -0.13
N TYR A 70 26.96 -21.24 -0.41
CA TYR A 70 25.62 -20.66 -0.54
C TYR A 70 25.16 -19.83 0.66
N PRO A 71 25.21 -20.31 1.92
CA PRO A 71 24.69 -19.55 3.07
C PRO A 71 25.49 -18.27 3.33
N ILE A 72 26.80 -18.27 3.05
CA ILE A 72 27.68 -17.11 3.22
C ILE A 72 27.29 -16.02 2.20
N GLN A 73 27.23 -16.39 0.92
CA GLN A 73 26.89 -15.44 -0.16
C GLN A 73 25.47 -14.89 -0.01
N ARG A 74 24.53 -15.74 0.41
CA ARG A 74 23.14 -15.33 0.65
C ARG A 74 23.02 -14.35 1.81
N ALA A 75 23.75 -14.58 2.90
CA ALA A 75 23.75 -13.68 4.05
C ALA A 75 24.29 -12.29 3.68
N GLU A 76 25.36 -12.22 2.88
CA GLU A 76 25.93 -10.95 2.41
C GLU A 76 24.93 -10.15 1.55
N LEU A 77 24.28 -10.81 0.58
CA LEU A 77 23.27 -10.17 -0.27
C LEU A 77 22.04 -9.72 0.52
N LEU A 78 21.59 -10.50 1.50
CA LEU A 78 20.50 -10.12 2.40
C LEU A 78 20.85 -8.89 3.25
N GLN A 79 22.07 -8.83 3.79
CA GLN A 79 22.53 -7.65 4.53
C GLN A 79 22.59 -6.41 3.65
N LYS A 80 23.08 -6.53 2.41
CA LYS A 80 23.07 -5.43 1.43
C LYS A 80 21.65 -4.96 1.13
N GLY A 81 20.73 -5.89 0.88
CA GLY A 81 19.32 -5.61 0.63
C GLY A 81 18.64 -4.89 1.79
N ALA A 82 18.85 -5.36 3.02
CA ALA A 82 18.33 -4.72 4.23
C ALA A 82 18.86 -3.29 4.41
N GLY A 83 20.15 -3.07 4.10
CA GLY A 83 20.76 -1.75 4.12
C GLY A 83 20.14 -0.77 3.13
N ILE A 84 19.82 -1.23 1.91
CA ILE A 84 19.16 -0.41 0.88
C ILE A 84 17.71 -0.10 1.28
N LEU A 85 16.97 -1.09 1.78
CA LEU A 85 15.59 -0.89 2.25
C LEU A 85 15.51 0.15 3.37
N LYS A 86 16.43 0.10 4.35
CA LYS A 86 16.49 1.10 5.42
C LYS A 86 16.72 2.53 4.92
N LYS A 87 17.51 2.69 3.84
CA LYS A 87 17.72 4.01 3.20
C LYS A 87 16.46 4.48 2.47
N LEU A 88 15.75 3.57 1.79
CA LEU A 88 14.48 3.88 1.13
C LEU A 88 13.40 4.28 2.15
N ASP A 89 13.32 3.60 3.29
CA ASP A 89 12.38 3.94 4.37
C ASP A 89 12.67 5.33 4.96
N ALA A 90 13.96 5.70 5.09
CA ALA A 90 14.35 7.03 5.57
C ALA A 90 13.98 8.16 4.59
N LEU A 91 14.03 7.90 3.28
CA LEU A 91 13.67 8.86 2.22
C LEU A 91 12.17 8.86 1.89
N THR A 92 11.42 7.85 2.33
CA THR A 92 9.97 7.73 2.07
C THR A 92 9.18 7.83 3.38
N PRO A 93 9.18 8.99 4.07
CA PRO A 93 8.45 9.17 5.32
C PRO A 93 6.92 9.08 5.14
N ALA A 94 6.43 9.21 3.89
CA ALA A 94 5.03 9.14 3.53
C ALA A 94 4.53 7.71 3.23
N SER A 95 5.31 6.67 3.55
CA SER A 95 4.74 5.32 3.60
C SER A 95 3.63 5.30 4.67
N PRO A 96 2.45 4.70 4.41
CA PRO A 96 1.43 4.47 5.43
C PRO A 96 1.93 3.60 6.60
N PHE A 97 3.17 3.09 6.52
CA PHE A 97 3.92 2.34 7.52
C PHE A 97 5.15 3.08 8.09
N GLY A 98 5.27 4.40 7.94
CA GLY A 98 6.35 5.19 8.55
C GLY A 98 6.39 5.10 10.09
N PRO A 99 7.35 5.73 10.78
CA PRO A 99 7.43 5.70 12.26
C PRO A 99 6.16 6.23 12.96
N ASP A 100 5.37 7.04 12.26
CA ASP A 100 4.04 7.46 12.72
C ASP A 100 2.97 6.37 12.61
N ALA A 101 3.17 5.33 11.79
CA ALA A 101 2.27 4.19 11.68
C ALA A 101 2.32 3.31 12.93
N GLU A 102 3.50 3.10 13.52
CA GLU A 102 3.63 2.45 14.82
C GLU A 102 2.92 3.27 15.91
N ALA A 103 3.14 4.59 15.95
CA ALA A 103 2.46 5.49 16.87
C ALA A 103 0.93 5.57 16.62
N ARG A 104 0.47 5.46 15.37
CA ARG A 104 -0.96 5.41 15.01
C ARG A 104 -1.58 4.05 15.35
N LEU A 105 -0.82 2.96 15.25
CA LEU A 105 -1.26 1.62 15.63
C LEU A 105 -1.39 1.52 17.15
N GLU A 106 -0.42 2.05 17.91
CA GLU A 106 -0.52 2.16 19.38
C GLU A 106 -1.69 3.07 19.80
N LYS A 107 -1.91 4.18 19.08
CA LYS A 107 -3.04 5.08 19.37
C LYS A 107 -4.39 4.49 18.98
N ALA A 108 -4.44 3.65 17.94
CA ALA A 108 -5.63 2.89 17.57
C ALA A 108 -5.92 1.75 18.58
N ALA A 109 -4.88 1.10 19.09
CA ALA A 109 -4.99 0.12 20.18
C ALA A 109 -5.43 0.76 21.51
N ALA A 110 -5.12 2.04 21.72
CA ALA A 110 -5.50 2.78 22.91
C ALA A 110 -6.94 3.35 22.88
N HIS A 111 -7.67 3.26 21.76
CA HIS A 111 -8.98 3.91 21.62
C HIS A 111 -10.21 3.00 21.65
N ASP A 112 -10.06 1.69 21.92
CA ASP A 112 -11.25 0.85 22.13
C ASP A 112 -10.93 -0.47 22.88
N PRO A 113 -11.17 -0.55 24.21
CA PRO A 113 -11.06 -1.82 24.94
C PRO A 113 -12.22 -2.78 24.67
N ASP A 114 -13.25 -2.39 23.91
CA ASP A 114 -14.40 -3.27 23.58
C ASP A 114 -14.26 -3.99 22.23
N SER A 115 -13.15 -3.78 21.51
CA SER A 115 -12.79 -4.55 20.30
C SER A 115 -11.48 -5.34 20.45
N ALA A 116 -11.27 -5.93 21.63
CA ALA A 116 -10.39 -7.08 21.73
C ALA A 116 -10.94 -8.21 20.81
N PRO A 117 -10.14 -8.81 19.91
CA PRO A 117 -10.47 -10.14 19.43
C PRO A 117 -10.49 -11.03 20.67
N ALA A 118 -11.70 -11.39 21.09
CA ALA A 118 -11.92 -12.38 22.11
C ALA A 118 -11.03 -13.57 21.81
N LYS A 119 -10.13 -13.85 22.75
CA LYS A 119 -9.47 -15.13 23.06
C LYS A 119 -9.54 -16.14 21.93
N ASP A 120 -8.37 -16.57 21.46
CA ASP A 120 -8.17 -17.77 20.64
C ASP A 120 -8.64 -19.05 21.36
N GLU A 121 -9.95 -19.12 21.63
CA GLU A 121 -10.66 -20.34 21.94
C GLU A 121 -11.06 -20.90 20.57
N PRO A 122 -10.69 -22.15 20.23
CA PRO A 122 -11.05 -22.73 18.95
C PRO A 122 -12.56 -22.62 18.79
N LEU A 123 -13.00 -21.74 17.89
CA LEU A 123 -14.40 -21.57 17.56
C LEU A 123 -14.94 -22.94 17.14
N SER A 124 -15.81 -23.53 17.96
CA SER A 124 -16.40 -24.82 17.62
C SER A 124 -17.15 -24.71 16.30
N ASP A 125 -17.12 -25.77 15.50
CA ASP A 125 -17.82 -25.84 14.21
C ASP A 125 -19.31 -25.43 14.38
N ASP A 126 -19.94 -25.81 15.49
CA ASP A 126 -21.32 -25.43 15.83
C ASP A 126 -21.53 -23.91 15.93
N LYS A 127 -20.56 -23.19 16.53
CA LYS A 127 -20.64 -21.74 16.67
C LYS A 127 -20.45 -21.07 15.31
N ILE A 128 -19.55 -21.60 14.49
CA ILE A 128 -19.36 -21.14 13.11
C ILE A 128 -20.64 -21.37 12.30
N GLU A 129 -21.25 -22.56 12.36
CA GLU A 129 -22.51 -22.88 11.67
C GLU A 129 -23.66 -21.95 12.10
N SER A 130 -23.78 -21.65 13.40
CA SER A 130 -24.78 -20.71 13.91
C SER A 130 -24.62 -19.29 13.34
N MET A 131 -23.37 -18.81 13.22
CA MET A 131 -23.05 -17.51 12.64
C MET A 131 -23.34 -17.46 11.14
N LEU A 132 -23.04 -18.54 10.40
CA LEU A 132 -23.40 -18.66 8.99
C LEU A 132 -24.92 -18.70 8.79
N ALA A 133 -25.65 -19.43 9.63
CA ALA A 133 -27.11 -19.51 9.56
C ALA A 133 -27.76 -18.14 9.81
N ALA A 134 -27.27 -17.38 10.79
CA ALA A 134 -27.73 -16.02 11.07
C ALA A 134 -27.49 -15.09 9.87
N ARG A 135 -26.29 -15.12 9.26
CA ARG A 135 -25.99 -14.34 8.04
C ARG A 135 -26.78 -14.77 6.81
N ARG A 136 -27.09 -16.06 6.67
CA ARG A 136 -27.94 -16.57 5.57
C ARG A 136 -29.37 -16.08 5.72
N LYS A 137 -29.92 -16.04 6.94
CA LYS A 137 -31.25 -15.49 7.21
C LYS A 137 -31.34 -14.01 6.88
N THR A 138 -30.32 -13.21 7.21
CA THR A 138 -30.31 -11.77 6.89
C THR A 138 -30.15 -11.49 5.39
N ARG A 139 -29.46 -12.36 4.64
CA ARG A 139 -29.30 -12.26 3.18
C ARG A 139 -30.42 -12.90 2.36
N ALA A 140 -31.33 -13.66 2.97
CA ALA A 140 -32.45 -14.31 2.30
C ALA A 140 -33.59 -13.31 1.98
N SER A 141 -33.28 -12.14 1.42
CA SER A 141 -34.31 -11.22 0.92
C SER A 141 -34.76 -11.60 -0.49
N LYS A 142 -36.09 -11.61 -0.69
CA LYS A 142 -36.87 -11.73 -1.95
C LYS A 142 -36.11 -12.34 -3.15
N SER A 143 -36.48 -13.58 -3.50
CA SER A 143 -36.04 -14.25 -4.72
C SER A 143 -36.41 -13.45 -5.98
N ALA A 144 -35.43 -13.22 -6.87
CA ALA A 144 -35.64 -12.53 -8.15
C ALA A 144 -36.10 -13.46 -9.29
N GLY A 145 -36.26 -14.76 -9.00
CA GLY A 145 -36.59 -15.78 -9.99
C GLY A 145 -35.43 -16.74 -10.25
N PHE A 146 -35.31 -17.22 -11.49
CA PHE A 146 -34.34 -18.24 -11.90
C PHE A 146 -33.38 -17.72 -12.97
N CYS A 147 -32.12 -18.15 -12.92
CA CYS A 147 -31.11 -17.80 -13.92
C CYS A 147 -31.47 -18.38 -15.30
N PRO A 148 -31.43 -17.58 -16.39
CA PRO A 148 -31.81 -18.03 -17.73
C PRO A 148 -30.84 -19.05 -18.36
N ARG A 149 -29.63 -19.22 -17.82
CA ARG A 149 -28.63 -20.18 -18.35
C ARG A 149 -28.62 -21.52 -17.62
N CYS A 150 -28.82 -21.52 -16.31
CA CYS A 150 -28.67 -22.75 -15.51
C CYS A 150 -29.92 -23.13 -14.72
N GLY A 151 -30.99 -22.31 -14.77
CA GLY A 151 -32.25 -22.59 -14.11
C GLY A 151 -32.21 -22.58 -12.58
N LYS A 152 -31.10 -22.15 -11.95
CA LYS A 152 -30.99 -22.07 -10.48
C LYS A 152 -31.56 -20.76 -9.93
N PRO A 153 -32.10 -20.75 -8.71
CA PRO A 153 -32.69 -19.56 -8.11
C PRO A 153 -31.63 -18.48 -7.87
N VAL A 154 -32.00 -17.23 -8.10
CA VAL A 154 -31.13 -16.05 -7.95
C VAL A 154 -31.83 -15.00 -7.08
N GLN A 155 -31.06 -14.24 -6.31
CA GLN A 155 -31.58 -13.17 -5.45
C GLN A 155 -31.61 -11.83 -6.18
N ILE A 156 -32.44 -10.90 -5.74
CA ILE A 156 -32.56 -9.55 -6.35
C ILE A 156 -31.25 -8.76 -6.25
N THR A 157 -30.44 -9.04 -5.25
CA THR A 157 -29.14 -8.39 -5.04
C THR A 157 -28.02 -9.03 -5.87
N ASP A 158 -28.26 -10.15 -6.56
CA ASP A 158 -27.21 -10.87 -7.27
C ASP A 158 -26.94 -10.23 -8.64
N GLN A 159 -25.75 -9.64 -8.82
CA GLN A 159 -25.29 -9.15 -10.13
C GLN A 159 -24.86 -10.30 -11.06
N PHE A 160 -24.47 -11.43 -10.49
CA PHE A 160 -24.06 -12.65 -11.18
C PHE A 160 -24.74 -13.87 -10.56
N CYS A 161 -25.06 -14.87 -11.37
CA CYS A 161 -25.62 -16.11 -10.87
C CYS A 161 -24.57 -16.85 -10.01
N PRO A 162 -24.87 -17.16 -8.73
CA PRO A 162 -23.91 -17.78 -7.81
C PRO A 162 -23.52 -19.21 -8.20
N ALA A 163 -24.23 -19.82 -9.16
CA ALA A 163 -24.00 -21.20 -9.55
C ALA A 163 -23.35 -21.38 -10.93
N CYS A 164 -23.50 -20.42 -11.85
CA CYS A 164 -22.93 -20.51 -13.19
C CYS A 164 -22.15 -19.26 -13.62
N GLY A 165 -22.07 -18.24 -12.77
CA GLY A 165 -21.29 -17.01 -12.99
C GLY A 165 -21.85 -16.08 -14.06
N LYS A 166 -22.99 -16.37 -14.68
CA LYS A 166 -23.59 -15.49 -15.71
C LYS A 166 -24.09 -14.19 -15.06
N GLY A 167 -23.74 -13.04 -15.65
CA GLY A 167 -24.30 -11.74 -15.29
C GLY A 167 -25.83 -11.72 -15.47
N LEU A 168 -26.53 -11.23 -14.46
CA LEU A 168 -27.99 -11.12 -14.42
C LEU A 168 -28.49 -9.69 -14.69
N GLN A 169 -27.55 -8.76 -14.86
CA GLN A 169 -27.77 -7.39 -15.36
C GLN A 169 -27.63 -7.34 -16.88
#